data_AF-F0QSS3-F1
#
_entry.id   AF-F0QSS3-F1
#
_cell.length_a   1.000
_cell.length_b   1.000
_cell.length_c   1.000
_cell.angle_alpha   90.00
_cell.angle_beta   90.00
_cell.angle_gamma   90.00
#
_symmetry.space_group_name_H-M   'P 1'
#
loop_
_entity.id
_entity.type
_entity.pdbx_description
1 polymer ?
#
loop_
_entity_poly.entity_id
_entity_poly.type
_entity_poly.pdbx_seq_one_letter_code
_entity_poly.pdbx_strand_id
1 'polypeptide(L)'
;MSEELTPQLNKKLKEWLLELAGKINWRVDKVLDSYRLAQRSVIIDVRDDGNSINGIRLRVPSETRDNAYYYVSVGPYGAKCTCEASVIRGEVCKHMVAGLIMWNMLSVIKYGKWLNLNELTWLKQTQDNERV
;
A
#
# COMPACT_ATOMS: atom_id res chain seq x y z
N MET A 1 -26.12 10.50 12.39
CA MET A 1 -24.91 11.18 11.85
C MET A 1 -23.79 10.21 11.46
N SER A 2 -23.89 8.91 11.74
CA SER A 2 -22.87 7.90 11.39
C SER A 2 -23.10 7.21 10.05
N GLU A 3 -24.32 7.22 9.50
CA GLU A 3 -24.67 6.49 8.26
C GLU A 3 -24.33 7.23 6.96
N GLU A 4 -24.12 8.55 6.99
CA GLU A 4 -23.71 9.35 5.80
C GLU A 4 -22.19 9.39 5.60
N LEU A 5 -21.40 9.13 6.65
CA LEU A 5 -19.94 9.14 6.62
C LEU A 5 -19.38 7.89 5.90
N THR A 6 -20.03 6.74 6.06
CA THR A 6 -19.63 5.45 5.45
C THR A 6 -19.72 5.44 3.92
N PRO A 7 -20.80 5.92 3.28
CA PRO A 7 -20.89 6.04 1.82
C PRO A 7 -19.83 6.95 1.20
N GLN A 8 -19.54 8.09 1.84
CA GLN A 8 -18.57 9.06 1.34
C GLN A 8 -17.12 8.54 1.48
N LEU A 9 -16.79 7.91 2.61
CA LEU A 9 -15.51 7.23 2.82
C LEU A 9 -15.29 6.11 1.79
N ASN A 10 -16.34 5.31 1.52
CA ASN A 10 -16.29 4.26 0.51
C ASN A 10 -16.07 4.80 -0.90
N LYS A 11 -16.70 5.93 -1.26
CA LYS A 11 -16.49 6.57 -2.57
C LYS A 11 -15.05 7.05 -2.72
N LYS A 12 -14.54 7.79 -1.73
CA LYS A 12 -13.18 8.35 -1.77
C LYS A 12 -12.11 7.26 -1.74
N LEU A 13 -12.34 6.16 -1.02
CA LEU A 13 -11.45 5.00 -1.05
C LEU A 13 -11.41 4.36 -2.45
N LYS A 14 -12.55 4.20 -3.11
CA LYS A 14 -12.60 3.68 -4.49
C LYS A 14 -11.84 4.58 -5.45
N GLU A 15 -12.05 5.89 -5.37
CA GLU A 15 -11.32 6.88 -6.19
C GLU A 15 -9.80 6.78 -5.96
N TRP A 16 -9.38 6.71 -4.70
CA TRP A 16 -7.97 6.57 -4.35
C TRP A 16 -7.36 5.25 -4.85
N LEU A 17 -8.09 4.13 -4.78
CA LEU A 17 -7.63 2.83 -5.32
C LEU A 17 -7.52 2.85 -6.85
N LEU A 18 -8.42 3.57 -7.55
CA LEU A 18 -8.35 3.76 -9.00
C LEU A 18 -7.15 4.62 -9.39
N GLU A 19 -6.88 5.70 -8.64
CA GLU A 19 -5.68 6.52 -8.81
C GLU A 19 -4.41 5.69 -8.62
N LEU A 20 -4.37 4.87 -7.57
CA LEU A 20 -3.27 3.95 -7.31
C LEU A 20 -3.05 2.98 -8.46
N ALA A 21 -4.11 2.35 -8.97
CA ALA A 21 -4.04 1.45 -10.11
C ALA A 21 -3.44 2.12 -11.35
N GLY A 22 -3.89 3.35 -11.65
CA GLY A 22 -3.33 4.16 -12.73
C GLY A 22 -1.86 4.51 -12.52
N LYS A 23 -1.48 4.87 -11.28
CA LYS A 23 -0.11 5.29 -10.94
C LYS A 23 0.93 4.16 -11.10
N ILE A 24 0.56 2.94 -10.73
CA ILE A 24 1.44 1.77 -10.81
C ILE A 24 1.21 0.96 -12.10
N ASN A 25 0.37 1.44 -13.02
CA ASN A 25 -0.04 0.76 -14.26
C ASN A 25 -0.52 -0.68 -14.02
N TRP A 26 -1.34 -0.88 -12.99
CA TRP A 26 -1.95 -2.16 -12.68
C TRP A 26 -3.42 -2.19 -13.08
N ARG A 27 -3.89 -3.39 -13.41
CA ARG A 27 -5.32 -3.65 -13.48
C ARG A 27 -5.95 -3.50 -12.09
N VAL A 28 -7.17 -2.95 -12.05
CA VAL A 28 -7.89 -2.64 -10.80
C VAL A 28 -8.11 -3.88 -9.94
N ASP A 29 -8.39 -5.03 -10.55
CA ASP A 29 -8.52 -6.33 -9.87
C ASP A 29 -7.28 -6.68 -9.03
N LYS A 30 -6.07 -6.48 -9.55
CA LYS A 30 -4.82 -6.71 -8.81
C LYS A 30 -4.65 -5.79 -7.59
N VAL A 31 -5.13 -4.55 -7.70
CA VAL A 31 -5.13 -3.60 -6.57
C VAL A 31 -6.13 -4.05 -5.51
N LEU A 32 -7.31 -4.53 -5.92
CA LEU A 32 -8.31 -5.08 -5.00
C LEU A 32 -7.82 -6.35 -4.30
N ASP A 33 -7.05 -7.20 -4.97
CA ASP A 33 -6.41 -8.35 -4.33
C ASP A 33 -5.39 -7.91 -3.27
N SER A 34 -4.63 -6.84 -3.56
CA SER A 34 -3.72 -6.22 -2.60
C SER A 34 -4.49 -5.60 -1.41
N TYR A 35 -5.67 -5.04 -1.64
CA TYR A 35 -6.56 -4.55 -0.59
C TYR A 35 -7.05 -5.70 0.33
N ARG A 36 -7.50 -6.82 -0.25
CA ARG A 36 -7.88 -8.02 0.54
C ARG A 36 -6.68 -8.59 1.31
N LEU A 37 -5.49 -8.50 0.74
CA LEU A 37 -4.26 -8.92 1.40
C LEU A 37 -3.89 -7.99 2.56
N ALA A 38 -4.08 -6.68 2.41
CA ALA A 38 -3.92 -5.69 3.47
C ALA A 38 -4.81 -6.02 4.69
N GLN A 39 -6.08 -6.38 4.45
CA GLN A 39 -7.02 -6.76 5.51
C GLN A 39 -6.60 -8.01 6.30
N ARG A 40 -5.86 -8.94 5.67
CA ARG A 40 -5.31 -10.14 6.30
C ARG A 40 -3.92 -9.93 6.92
N SER A 41 -3.35 -8.74 6.76
CA SER A 41 -2.00 -8.41 7.23
C SER A 41 -2.01 -7.93 8.68
N VAL A 42 -0.91 -8.14 9.38
CA VAL A 42 -0.73 -7.68 10.76
C VAL A 42 0.24 -6.51 10.77
N ILE A 43 -0.14 -5.40 11.40
CA ILE A 43 0.75 -4.26 11.61
C ILE A 43 1.78 -4.64 12.68
N ILE A 44 3.06 -4.49 12.34
CA ILE A 44 4.18 -4.75 13.25
C ILE A 44 4.64 -3.44 13.90
N ASP A 45 4.68 -2.36 13.11
CA ASP A 45 5.24 -1.08 13.52
C ASP A 45 4.60 0.05 12.73
N VAL A 46 4.42 1.21 13.38
CA VAL A 46 3.88 2.42 12.78
C VAL A 46 4.81 3.57 13.16
N ARG A 47 5.35 4.26 12.16
CA ARG A 47 6.18 5.45 12.36
C ARG A 47 5.27 6.66 12.37
N ASP A 48 5.02 7.18 13.55
CA ASP A 48 4.06 8.23 13.80
C ASP A 48 4.74 9.39 14.55
N ASP A 49 4.63 10.61 14.02
CA ASP A 49 5.25 11.81 14.61
C ASP A 49 4.27 12.69 15.40
N GLY A 50 3.04 12.21 15.61
CA GLY A 50 1.96 12.96 16.27
C GLY A 50 1.10 13.79 15.31
N ASN A 51 1.59 14.12 14.11
CA ASN A 51 0.88 14.91 13.10
C ASN A 51 0.51 14.09 11.86
N SER A 52 1.29 13.06 11.57
CA SER A 52 1.17 12.17 10.41
C SER A 52 1.82 10.81 10.67
N ILE A 53 1.33 9.81 9.94
CA ILE A 53 2.01 8.52 9.83
C ILE A 53 3.03 8.66 8.70
N ASN A 54 4.31 8.48 9.02
CA ASN A 54 5.45 8.57 8.09
C ASN A 54 5.92 7.20 7.57
N GLY A 55 5.17 6.14 7.88
CA GLY A 55 5.40 4.82 7.33
C GLY A 55 4.91 3.72 8.25
N ILE A 56 4.83 2.52 7.70
CA ILE A 56 4.39 1.33 8.45
C ILE A 56 5.23 0.12 8.09
N ARG A 57 5.23 -0.85 9.00
CA ARG A 57 5.74 -2.19 8.76
C ARG A 57 4.61 -3.21 8.94
N LEU A 58 4.47 -4.09 7.97
CA LEU A 58 3.46 -5.17 7.98
C LEU A 58 4.10 -6.55 7.94
N ARG A 59 3.43 -7.50 8.59
CA ARG A 59 3.55 -8.94 8.36
C ARG A 59 2.40 -9.35 7.46
N VAL A 60 2.71 -9.76 6.24
CA VAL A 60 1.73 -10.14 5.21
C VAL A 60 1.76 -11.65 5.03
N PRO A 61 0.62 -12.36 5.15
CA PRO A 61 0.61 -13.81 4.95
C PRO A 61 0.92 -14.18 3.49
N SER A 62 1.62 -15.30 3.31
CA SER A 62 1.80 -15.90 1.99
C SER A 62 0.48 -16.50 1.51
N GLU A 63 0.18 -16.34 0.23
CA GLU A 63 -1.04 -16.89 -0.38
C GLU A 63 -0.86 -18.32 -0.90
N THR A 64 0.38 -18.79 -0.98
CA THR A 64 0.73 -20.11 -1.55
C THR A 64 1.34 -21.08 -0.54
N ARG A 65 1.69 -20.61 0.66
CA ARG A 65 2.38 -21.40 1.67
C ARG A 65 1.79 -21.13 3.04
N ASP A 66 1.37 -22.18 3.73
CA ASP A 66 0.84 -22.07 5.08
C ASP A 66 1.94 -21.64 6.06
N ASN A 67 1.57 -20.82 7.05
CA ASN A 67 2.45 -20.29 8.09
C ASN A 67 3.69 -19.53 7.59
N ALA A 68 3.73 -19.15 6.31
CA ALA A 68 4.79 -18.31 5.74
C ALA A 68 4.32 -16.86 5.67
N TYR A 69 5.24 -15.92 5.96
CA TYR A 69 4.95 -14.49 5.96
C TYR A 69 6.01 -13.70 5.21
N TYR A 70 5.58 -12.63 4.55
CA TYR A 70 6.44 -11.61 3.98
C TYR A 70 6.41 -10.36 4.86
N TYR A 71 7.54 -9.68 4.98
CA TYR A 71 7.66 -8.45 5.73
C TYR A 71 7.75 -7.29 4.76
N VAL A 72 6.90 -6.29 4.98
CA VAL A 72 6.82 -5.10 4.13
C VAL A 72 7.08 -3.88 4.99
N SER A 73 7.89 -2.96 4.48
CA SER A 73 8.02 -1.61 5.01
C SER A 73 7.70 -0.63 3.90
N VAL A 74 6.89 0.38 4.20
CA VAL A 74 6.45 1.42 3.24
C VAL A 74 6.49 2.76 3.96
N GLY A 75 6.96 3.79 3.25
CA GLY A 75 7.03 5.16 3.74
C GLY A 75 7.23 6.14 2.60
N PRO A 76 7.46 7.43 2.90
CA PRO A 76 7.54 8.49 1.90
C PRO A 76 8.71 8.28 0.95
N TYR A 77 9.83 7.75 1.45
CA TYR A 77 11.07 7.61 0.68
C TYR A 77 11.21 6.28 -0.05
N GLY A 78 10.32 5.31 0.18
CA GLY A 78 10.43 4.02 -0.48
C GLY A 78 9.57 2.92 0.13
N ALA A 79 9.63 1.77 -0.53
CA ALA A 79 9.07 0.52 -0.04
C ALA A 79 10.11 -0.60 -0.13
N LYS A 80 10.06 -1.54 0.80
CA LYS A 80 10.83 -2.78 0.77
C LYS A 80 9.94 -3.95 1.14
N CYS A 81 10.12 -5.08 0.46
CA CYS A 81 9.43 -6.33 0.76
C CYS A 81 10.42 -7.48 0.72
N THR A 82 10.20 -8.49 1.56
CA THR A 82 11.02 -9.71 1.60
C THR A 82 10.56 -10.78 0.60
N CYS A 83 9.65 -10.46 -0.34
CA CYS A 83 9.24 -11.41 -1.37
C CYS A 83 10.20 -11.38 -2.57
N GLU A 84 10.21 -12.45 -3.35
CA GLU A 84 11.09 -12.63 -4.52
C GLU A 84 11.01 -11.47 -5.51
N ALA A 85 9.79 -11.04 -5.88
CA ALA A 85 9.59 -9.92 -6.81
C ALA A 85 10.28 -8.62 -6.38
N SER A 86 10.27 -8.30 -5.08
CA SER A 86 10.94 -7.11 -4.57
C SER A 86 12.45 -7.32 -4.43
N VAL A 87 12.88 -8.48 -3.94
CA VAL A 87 14.29 -8.72 -3.61
C VAL A 87 15.12 -8.94 -4.88
N ILE A 88 14.57 -9.66 -5.86
CA ILE A 88 15.30 -10.04 -7.09
C ILE A 88 15.05 -9.03 -8.21
N ARG A 89 13.81 -8.56 -8.40
CA ARG A 89 13.45 -7.73 -9.56
C ARG A 89 13.39 -6.23 -9.25
N GLY A 90 13.46 -5.84 -7.97
CA GLY A 90 13.29 -4.44 -7.57
C GLY A 90 11.89 -3.88 -7.87
N GLU A 91 10.91 -4.75 -8.13
CA GLU A 91 9.58 -4.35 -8.56
C GLU A 91 8.66 -4.03 -7.38
N VAL A 92 7.74 -3.10 -7.60
CA VAL A 92 6.60 -2.88 -6.70
C VAL A 92 5.72 -4.13 -6.72
N CYS A 93 5.67 -4.84 -5.60
CA CYS A 93 4.91 -6.08 -5.46
C CYS A 93 3.57 -5.87 -4.72
N LYS A 94 2.67 -6.86 -4.79
CA LYS A 94 1.33 -6.79 -4.16
C LYS A 94 1.39 -6.56 -2.64
N HIS A 95 2.45 -7.04 -2.00
CA HIS A 95 2.66 -6.86 -0.56
C HIS A 95 2.99 -5.39 -0.23
N MET A 96 3.77 -4.70 -1.07
CA MET A 96 4.04 -3.26 -0.91
C MET A 96 2.77 -2.44 -1.11
N VAL A 97 1.96 -2.79 -2.13
CA VAL A 97 0.67 -2.17 -2.37
C VAL A 97 -0.28 -2.37 -1.18
N ALA A 98 -0.32 -3.58 -0.60
CA ALA A 98 -1.05 -3.85 0.63
C ALA A 98 -0.55 -2.98 1.81
N GLY A 99 0.76 -2.79 1.93
CA GLY A 99 1.37 -1.83 2.84
C GLY A 99 0.87 -0.41 2.63
N LEU A 100 0.90 0.07 1.40
CA LEU A 100 0.48 1.42 1.05
C LEU A 100 -1.00 1.65 1.35
N ILE A 101 -1.84 0.66 1.05
CA ILE A 101 -3.27 0.68 1.38
C ILE A 101 -3.48 0.79 2.89
N MET A 102 -2.80 -0.05 3.69
CA MET A 102 -2.91 0.05 5.15
C MET A 102 -2.43 1.40 5.68
N TRP A 103 -1.34 1.92 5.11
CA TRP A 103 -0.81 3.22 5.53
C TRP A 103 -1.83 4.33 5.25
N ASN A 104 -2.46 4.32 4.08
CA ASN A 104 -3.54 5.26 3.76
C ASN A 104 -4.71 5.11 4.71
N MET A 105 -5.18 3.88 4.96
CA MET A 105 -6.29 3.63 5.87
C MET A 105 -6.02 4.15 7.28
N LEU A 106 -4.84 3.86 7.84
CA LEU A 106 -4.47 4.36 9.16
C LEU A 106 -4.36 5.89 9.21
N SER A 107 -3.82 6.51 8.15
CA SER A 107 -3.70 7.97 8.05
C SER A 107 -5.06 8.64 8.01
N VAL A 108 -6.02 8.06 7.28
CA VAL A 108 -7.40 8.55 7.22
C VAL A 108 -8.10 8.37 8.55
N ILE A 109 -7.98 7.20 9.19
CA ILE A 109 -8.65 6.90 10.47
C ILE A 109 -8.11 7.79 11.60
N LYS A 110 -6.78 7.93 11.71
CA LYS A 110 -6.15 8.65 12.82
C LYS A 110 -6.14 10.16 12.62
N TYR A 111 -5.91 10.63 11.40
CA TYR A 111 -5.65 12.04 11.10
C TYR A 111 -6.62 12.67 10.09
N GLY A 112 -7.52 11.90 9.49
CA GLY A 112 -8.38 12.39 8.40
C GLY A 112 -7.60 12.72 7.11
N LYS A 113 -6.34 12.32 7.02
CA LYS A 113 -5.43 12.65 5.91
C LYS A 113 -5.33 11.50 4.93
N TRP A 114 -5.60 11.79 3.66
CA TRP A 114 -5.39 10.87 2.56
C TRP A 114 -3.96 10.99 2.06
N LEU A 115 -3.32 9.87 1.74
CA LEU A 115 -1.99 9.91 1.15
C LEU A 115 -2.07 10.46 -0.26
N ASN A 116 -1.22 11.44 -0.55
CA ASN A 116 -1.02 11.96 -1.89
C ASN A 116 -0.04 11.06 -2.64
N LEU A 117 -0.53 10.29 -3.61
CA LEU A 117 0.30 9.35 -4.37
C LEU A 117 1.37 10.04 -5.24
N ASN A 118 1.23 11.35 -5.48
CA ASN A 118 2.22 12.13 -6.23
C ASN A 118 3.47 12.48 -5.41
N GLU A 119 3.37 12.47 -4.08
CA GLU A 119 4.52 12.67 -3.18
C GLU A 119 5.41 11.41 -3.08
N LEU A 120 4.88 10.26 -3.48
CA LEU A 120 5.59 8.97 -3.48
C LEU A 120 6.31 8.79 -4.82
N THR A 121 7.47 9.43 -4.96
CA THR A 121 8.26 9.42 -6.21
C THR A 121 8.68 8.03 -6.65
N TRP A 122 8.91 7.12 -5.70
CA TRP A 122 9.26 5.71 -5.92
C TRP A 122 8.11 4.85 -6.43
N LEU A 123 6.86 5.33 -6.38
CA LEU A 123 5.68 4.56 -6.78
C LEU A 123 5.51 4.49 -8.30
N LYS A 124 6.16 5.38 -9.05
CA LYS A 124 6.17 5.30 -10.51
C LYS A 124 6.90 4.02 -10.93
N GLN A 125 6.25 3.17 -11.71
CA GLN A 125 7.00 2.18 -12.48
C GLN A 125 7.96 2.94 -13.39
N THR A 126 9.25 2.75 -13.18
CA THR A 126 10.27 3.09 -14.15
C THR A 126 9.93 2.30 -15.42
N GLN A 127 9.28 2.95 -16.39
CA GLN A 127 9.23 2.43 -17.76
C GLN A 127 10.56 2.62 -18.50
N ASP A 128 11.59 3.14 -17.84
CA ASP A 128 12.97 3.14 -18.33
C ASP A 128 13.74 1.97 -17.73
N ASN A 129 13.55 0.79 -18.33
CA ASN A 129 14.62 -0.19 -18.43
C ASN A 129 14.80 -0.57 -19.91
N GLU A 130 14.79 0.44 -20.79
CA GLU A 130 15.72 0.42 -21.90
C GLU A 130 17.08 0.88 -21.37
N ARG A 131 18.13 0.12 -21.74
CA ARG A 131 19.58 0.30 -21.45
C ARG A 131 20.03 -0.44 -20.18
N VAL A 132 20.94 -1.42 -20.22
CA VAL A 132 22.10 -1.63 -21.11
C VAL A 132 22.23 -3.10 -21.49
#